data_AF-A0A2E6K8A2-F1
#
_entry.id   AF-A0A2E6K8A2-F1
#
_cell.length_a   1.000
_cell.length_b   1.000
_cell.length_c   1.000
_cell.angle_alpha   90.00
_cell.angle_beta   90.00
_cell.angle_gamma   90.00
#
_symmetry.space_group_name_H-M   'P 1'
#
loop_
_entity.id
_entity.type
_entity.pdbx_description
1 polymer ?
#
loop_
_entity_poly.entity_id
_entity_poly.type
_entity_poly.pdbx_seq_one_letter_code
_entity_poly.pdbx_strand_id
1 'polypeptide(L)'
;AIALTFALFLTNPAPICVLDEVDAPLDDANIDRFCDLLEAMTRETTTRYLIVTHNAVTMSRMHRLFGVTMIEKGISRLVSVDLGGAEELLAAAE
;
A
#
# COMPACT_ATOMS: atom_id res chain seq x y z
N ALA A 1 -3.66 11.36 13.95
CA ALA A 1 -3.35 9.98 14.39
C ALA A 1 -2.16 9.41 13.59
N ILE A 2 -2.25 9.37 12.27
CA ILE A 2 -1.24 8.81 11.35
C ILE A 2 0.20 9.28 11.66
N ALA A 3 0.43 10.58 11.82
CA ALA A 3 1.75 11.13 12.12
C ALA A 3 2.39 10.57 13.41
N LEU A 4 1.58 10.36 14.46
CA LEU A 4 2.08 9.80 15.73
C LEU A 4 2.41 8.31 15.60
N THR A 5 1.59 7.57 14.86
CA THR A 5 1.84 6.14 14.59
C THR A 5 3.15 5.95 13.82
N PHE A 6 3.41 6.77 12.79
CA PHE A 6 4.66 6.71 12.04
C PHE A 6 5.88 7.17 12.86
N ALA A 7 5.73 8.21 13.68
CA ALA A 7 6.80 8.64 14.59
C ALA A 7 7.22 7.52 15.57
N LEU A 8 6.27 6.69 16.03
CA LEU A 8 6.56 5.56 16.89
C LEU A 8 7.38 4.48 16.15
N PHE A 9 7.03 4.18 14.89
CA PHE A 9 7.75 3.20 14.07
C PHE A 9 9.21 3.58 13.79
N LEU A 10 9.55 4.87 13.78
CA LEU A 10 10.94 5.32 13.64
C LEU A 10 11.81 4.98 14.85
N THR A 11 11.21 4.80 16.03
CA THR A 11 11.96 4.53 17.27
C THR A 11 12.15 3.04 17.53
N ASN A 12 11.17 2.21 17.18
CA ASN A 12 11.26 0.75 17.26
C ASN A 12 10.47 0.14 16.10
N PRO A 13 11.07 -0.02 14.92
CA PRO A 13 10.37 -0.48 13.73
C PRO A 13 9.97 -1.96 13.87
N ALA A 14 8.69 -2.23 13.65
CA ALA A 14 8.20 -3.60 13.55
C ALA A 14 8.59 -4.19 12.18
N PRO A 15 8.82 -5.52 12.07
CA PRO A 15 9.13 -6.13 10.79
C PRO A 15 7.97 -6.03 9.77
N ILE A 16 6.73 -5.93 10.26
CA ILE A 16 5.53 -5.74 9.43
C ILE A 16 4.57 -4.76 10.11
N CYS A 17 3.96 -3.89 9.31
CA CYS A 17 2.90 -2.98 9.70
C CYS A 17 1.70 -3.21 8.78
N VAL A 18 0.53 -3.46 9.38
CA VAL A 18 -0.74 -3.63 8.65
C VAL A 18 -1.62 -2.41 8.90
N LEU A 19 -2.04 -1.74 7.84
CA LEU A 19 -2.92 -0.57 7.91
C LEU A 19 -4.19 -0.87 7.13
N ASP A 20 -5.34 -0.75 7.80
CA ASP A 20 -6.66 -1.07 7.24
C ASP A 20 -7.50 0.19 7.09
N GLU A 21 -7.82 0.54 5.83
CA GLU A 21 -8.62 1.69 5.41
C GLU A 21 -8.26 3.03 6.09
N VAL A 22 -6.99 3.21 6.44
CA VAL A 22 -6.51 4.40 7.15
C VAL A 22 -6.57 5.67 6.31
N ASP A 23 -6.69 5.52 4.98
CA ASP A 23 -6.81 6.56 3.98
C ASP A 23 -8.28 6.92 3.66
N ALA A 24 -9.26 6.14 4.13
CA ALA A 24 -10.68 6.42 3.91
C ALA A 24 -11.14 7.83 4.36
N PRO A 25 -10.65 8.43 5.46
CA PRO A 25 -11.05 9.78 5.84
C PRO A 25 -10.20 10.90 5.21
N LEU A 26 -9.24 10.58 4.34
CA LEU A 26 -8.31 11.55 3.76
C LEU A 26 -8.85 12.14 2.45
N ASP A 27 -8.51 13.39 2.17
CA ASP A 27 -8.69 13.99 0.85
C ASP A 27 -7.52 13.63 -0.08
N ASP A 28 -7.67 13.89 -1.39
CA ASP A 28 -6.69 13.55 -2.42
C ASP A 28 -5.28 14.06 -2.08
N ALA A 29 -5.17 15.31 -1.61
CA ALA A 29 -3.89 15.90 -1.26
C ALA A 29 -3.22 15.21 -0.06
N ASN A 30 -3.99 14.73 0.91
CA ASN A 30 -3.44 14.00 2.05
C ASN A 30 -3.20 12.52 1.74
N ILE A 31 -3.89 11.93 0.76
CA ILE A 31 -3.58 10.60 0.23
C ILE A 31 -2.20 10.60 -0.42
N ASP A 32 -1.88 11.61 -1.24
CA ASP A 32 -0.55 11.74 -1.84
C ASP A 32 0.54 11.86 -0.77
N ARG A 33 0.34 12.73 0.23
CA ARG A 33 1.27 12.89 1.36
C ARG A 33 1.44 11.60 2.17
N PHE A 34 0.36 10.83 2.33
CA PHE A 34 0.40 9.55 3.01
C PHE A 34 1.25 8.53 2.23
N CYS A 35 1.09 8.48 0.90
CA CYS A 35 1.90 7.62 0.04
C CYS A 35 3.39 8.01 0.09
N ASP A 36 3.68 9.32 0.01
CA ASP A 36 5.06 9.82 0.09
C ASP A 36 5.71 9.50 1.44
N LEU A 37 4.92 9.57 2.53
CA LEU A 37 5.37 9.19 3.86
C LEU A 37 5.66 7.68 3.94
N LEU A 38 4.80 6.82 3.41
CA LEU A 38 5.04 5.37 3.36
C LEU A 38 6.34 5.05 2.62
N GLU A 39 6.58 5.70 1.48
CA GLU A 39 7.80 5.55 0.69
C GLU A 39 9.06 6.05 1.43
N ALA A 40 8.95 7.13 2.21
CA ALA A 40 10.03 7.56 3.08
C ALA A 40 10.32 6.53 4.18
N MET A 41 9.28 5.97 4.82
CA MET A 41 9.44 4.99 5.90
C MET A 41 10.04 3.66 5.43
N THR A 42 9.75 3.20 4.20
CA THR A 42 10.36 1.99 3.63
C THR A 42 11.85 2.19 3.30
N ARG A 43 12.29 3.42 3.07
CA ARG A 43 13.70 3.78 2.89
C ARG A 43 14.45 3.91 4.22
N GLU A 44 13.78 4.43 5.24
CA GLU A 44 14.38 4.68 6.55
C GLU A 44 14.39 3.44 7.46
N THR A 45 13.45 2.52 7.26
CA THR A 45 13.28 1.32 8.10
C THR A 45 13.18 0.05 7.26
N THR A 46 13.38 -1.10 7.90
CA THR A 46 13.16 -2.42 7.26
C THR A 46 11.71 -2.89 7.37
N THR A 47 10.79 -2.01 7.78
CA THR A 47 9.37 -2.32 7.98
C THR A 47 8.71 -2.64 6.64
N ARG A 48 8.00 -3.76 6.58
CA ARG A 48 7.13 -4.08 5.44
C ARG A 48 5.72 -3.57 5.72
N TYR A 49 5.17 -2.80 4.79
CA TYR A 49 3.81 -2.28 4.90
C TYR A 49 2.84 -3.13 4.10
N LEU A 50 1.74 -3.53 4.74
CA LEU A 50 0.59 -4.15 4.10
C LEU A 50 -0.60 -3.20 4.28
N ILE A 51 -1.07 -2.64 3.17
CA ILE A 51 -2.16 -1.67 3.16
C ILE A 51 -3.41 -2.37 2.61
N VAL A 52 -4.50 -2.30 3.36
CA VAL A 52 -5.84 -2.66 2.89
C VAL A 52 -6.56 -1.36 2.60
N THR A 53 -6.93 -1.16 1.33
CA THR A 53 -7.58 0.05 0.86
C THR A 53 -8.38 -0.24 -0.41
N HIS A 54 -9.36 0.60 -0.68
CA HIS A 54 -10.08 0.67 -1.94
C HIS A 54 -9.78 1.98 -2.71
N ASN A 55 -8.85 2.81 -2.23
CA ASN A 55 -8.48 4.07 -2.87
C ASN A 55 -7.55 3.84 -4.06
N ALA A 56 -7.98 4.26 -5.25
CA ALA A 56 -7.23 4.05 -6.49
C ALA A 56 -5.85 4.72 -6.50
N VAL A 57 -5.71 5.90 -5.89
CA VAL A 57 -4.43 6.62 -5.81
C VAL A 57 -3.46 5.84 -4.93
N THR A 58 -3.88 5.45 -3.71
CA THR A 58 -3.07 4.62 -2.83
C THR A 58 -2.66 3.31 -3.52
N MET A 59 -3.60 2.62 -4.18
CA MET A 59 -3.31 1.39 -4.93
C MET A 59 -2.26 1.58 -6.02
N SER A 60 -2.31 2.69 -6.76
CA SER A 60 -1.36 2.97 -7.85
C SER A 60 0.07 3.23 -7.37
N ARG A 61 0.25 3.59 -6.10
CA ARG A 61 1.55 3.90 -5.49
C ARG A 61 2.21 2.69 -4.80
N MET A 62 1.65 1.49 -4.95
CA MET A 62 2.16 0.27 -4.30
C MET A 62 3.09 -0.54 -5.21
N HIS A 63 3.97 -1.34 -4.61
CA HIS A 63 4.85 -2.25 -5.36
C HIS A 63 4.10 -3.44 -5.98
N ARG A 64 3.12 -3.98 -5.25
CA ARG A 64 2.35 -5.16 -5.65
C ARG A 64 0.93 -5.06 -5.11
N LEU A 65 -0.04 -5.41 -5.95
CA LEU A 65 -1.44 -5.46 -5.58
C LEU A 65 -1.88 -6.90 -5.33
N PHE A 66 -2.64 -7.08 -4.26
CA PHE A 66 -3.31 -8.33 -3.93
C PHE A 66 -4.81 -8.09 -3.93
N GLY A 67 -5.49 -8.56 -4.98
CA GLY A 67 -6.95 -8.50 -5.08
C GLY A 67 -7.59 -9.67 -4.36
N VAL A 68 -8.63 -9.40 -3.57
CA VAL A 68 -9.47 -10.43 -2.97
C VAL A 68 -10.80 -10.43 -3.70
N THR A 69 -11.18 -11.60 -4.24
CA THR A 69 -12.42 -11.79 -5.02
C THR A 69 -13.27 -12.87 -4.39
N MET A 70 -14.60 -12.80 -4.55
CA MET A 70 -15.53 -13.86 -4.15
C MET A 70 -16.25 -14.37 -5.39
N ILE A 71 -15.66 -15.36 -6.07
CA ILE A 71 -16.30 -16.03 -7.20
C ILE A 71 -17.50 -16.86 -6.69
N GLU A 72 -17.30 -17.53 -5.56
CA GLU A 72 -18.33 -18.24 -4.82
C GLU A 72 -18.63 -17.50 -3.52
N LYS A 73 -19.92 -17.43 -3.15
CA LYS A 73 -20.35 -16.68 -1.96
C LYS A 73 -19.70 -17.26 -0.70
N GLY A 74 -18.96 -16.42 0.02
CA GLY A 74 -18.28 -16.81 1.26
C GLY A 74 -16.93 -17.50 1.06
N ILE A 75 -16.44 -17.63 -0.18
CA ILE A 75 -15.12 -18.18 -0.47
C ILE A 75 -14.26 -17.10 -1.12
N SER A 76 -13.33 -16.56 -0.35
CA SER A 76 -12.35 -15.58 -0.82
C SER A 76 -11.27 -16.26 -1.67
N ARG A 77 -11.00 -15.71 -2.84
CA ARG A 77 -9.91 -16.11 -3.73
C ARG A 77 -8.98 -14.91 -3.97
N LEU A 78 -7.70 -15.17 -3.82
CA LEU A 78 -6.64 -14.17 -3.90
C LEU A 78 -6.05 -14.15 -5.32
N VAL A 79 -5.90 -12.95 -5.88
CA VAL A 79 -5.20 -12.68 -7.14
C VAL A 79 -4.09 -11.66 -6.87
N SER A 80 -3.00 -11.71 -7.62
CA SER A 80 -1.89 -10.77 -7.43
C SER A 80 -1.42 -10.18 -8.75
N VAL A 81 -1.10 -8.90 -8.74
CA VAL A 81 -0.47 -8.19 -9.87
C VAL A 81 0.79 -7.51 -9.35
N ASP A 82 1.91 -7.77 -10.03
CA ASP A 82 3.17 -7.04 -9.83
C ASP A 82 3.12 -5.77 -10.67
N LEU A 83 3.10 -4.61 -10.01
CA LEU A 83 2.97 -3.33 -10.71
C LEU A 83 4.28 -2.92 -11.40
N GLY A 84 5.43 -3.18 -10.76
CA GLY A 84 6.72 -2.89 -11.38
C GLY A 84 6.96 -3.74 -12.63
N GLY A 85 6.64 -5.04 -12.56
CA GLY A 85 6.73 -5.91 -13.74
C GLY A 85 5.74 -5.54 -14.85
N ALA A 86 4.57 -4.98 -14.50
CA ALA A 86 3.58 -4.52 -15.49
C ALA A 86 4.06 -3.27 -16.24
N GLU A 87 4.72 -2.33 -15.56
CA GLU A 87 5.32 -1.14 -16.19
C GLU A 87 6.43 -1.51 -17.17
N GLU A 88 7.31 -2.45 -16.80
CA GLU A 88 8.38 -2.94 -17.67
C GLU A 88 7.84 -3.60 -18.96
N LEU A 89 6.78 -4.40 -18.84
CA LEU A 89 6.14 -5.04 -19.99
C LEU A 89 5.49 -4.04 -20.94
N LEU A 90 4.90 -2.96 -20.41
CA LEU A 90 4.35 -1.87 -21.22
C LEU A 90 5.46 -1.12 -21.96
N ALA A 91 6.55 -0.79 -21.28
CA ALA A 91 7.70 -0.11 -21.88
C ALA A 91 8.40 -0.96 -22.95
N ALA A 92 8.40 -2.28 -22.83
CA ALA A 92 8.96 -3.20 -23.83
C ALA A 92 8.05 -3.41 -25.06
N ALA A 93 6.79 -2.98 -24.99
CA ALA A 93 5.81 -3.10 -26.07
C ALA A 93 5.74 -1.85 -26.97
N GLU A 94 6.41 -0.76 -26.59
CA GLU A 94 6.66 0.45 -27.42
C GLU A 94 7.93 0.31 -28.27
#